data_AF-A0ABD6BA14-F1
#
_entry.id   AF-A0ABD6BA14-F1
#
_cell.length_a   1.000
_cell.length_b   1.000
_cell.length_c   1.000
_cell.angle_alpha   90.00
_cell.angle_beta   90.00
_cell.angle_gamma   90.00
#
_symmetry.space_group_name_H-M   'P 1'
#
loop_
_entity.id
_entity.type
_entity.pdbx_description
1 polymer ?
#
loop_
_entity_poly.entity_id
_entity_poly.type
_entity_poly.pdbx_seq_one_letter_code
_entity_poly.pdbx_strand_id
1 'polypeptide(L)'
;MSDSDDSLFGLSEDTLRAATDALPSQEEMEELVEAVRQGQERLERSRQHAEEYINLGPPWDYDPADYSPSEEASFTAMKWTYEGREYLESTGDPNLTTIAGRIEEGSTSLAEELDDSETEYPYKGLHLLLSSLDGLITWLCENDPDIDPDFYNDGGNPVYFGGRKKCALEKWYDEHAIFGVEDDEGESFKQQWDDFWNHRHRIMHGSPDAYYDENVGIATLFFVGLTAHVVKERYDQLNQ
;
A
#
# COMPACT_ATOMS: atom_id res chain seq x y z
N MET A 1 47.30 -31.63 37.47
CA MET A 1 47.49 -31.95 36.04
C MET A 1 46.59 -33.12 35.76
N SER A 2 45.55 -33.05 34.94
CA SER A 2 44.98 -32.00 34.10
C SER A 2 43.48 -32.23 34.05
N ASP A 3 42.71 -31.15 33.98
CA ASP A 3 41.30 -31.17 33.57
C ASP A 3 41.16 -31.84 32.20
N SER A 4 40.13 -32.68 32.05
CA SER A 4 39.62 -33.12 30.76
C SER A 4 38.14 -32.80 30.72
N ASP A 5 37.86 -31.62 30.18
CA ASP A 5 36.56 -31.12 29.79
C ASP A 5 36.13 -31.90 28.52
N ASP A 6 35.17 -32.82 28.69
CA ASP A 6 34.64 -33.66 27.61
C ASP A 6 33.48 -32.92 26.93
N SER A 7 33.78 -32.22 25.84
CA SER A 7 32.78 -31.70 24.88
C SER A 7 33.11 -32.21 23.48
N LEU A 8 32.17 -32.96 22.88
CA LEU A 8 32.32 -33.65 21.59
C LEU A 8 32.54 -32.71 20.38
N PHE A 9 32.38 -31.39 20.55
CA PHE A 9 32.51 -30.40 19.49
C PHE A 9 33.45 -29.22 19.82
N GLY A 10 34.14 -29.24 20.96
CA GLY A 10 35.14 -28.21 21.31
C GLY A 10 34.60 -26.79 21.52
N LEU A 11 33.28 -26.63 21.71
CA LEU A 11 32.65 -25.36 22.09
C LEU A 11 32.60 -25.28 23.61
N SER A 12 33.06 -24.15 24.18
CA SER A 12 32.94 -23.90 25.62
C SER A 12 31.48 -23.76 26.04
N GLU A 13 31.17 -24.14 27.29
CA GLU A 13 29.83 -24.02 27.87
C GLU A 13 29.28 -22.59 27.77
N ASP A 14 30.16 -21.58 27.86
CA ASP A 14 29.83 -20.17 27.68
C ASP A 14 29.41 -19.83 26.23
N THR A 15 29.99 -20.51 25.24
CA THR A 15 29.63 -20.30 23.81
C THR A 15 28.28 -20.94 23.50
N LEU A 16 27.98 -22.09 24.10
CA LEU A 16 26.67 -22.74 24.00
C LEU A 16 25.58 -21.93 24.72
N ARG A 17 25.88 -21.36 25.89
CA ARG A 17 24.97 -20.44 26.59
C ARG A 17 24.71 -19.17 25.79
N ALA A 18 25.75 -18.51 25.27
CA ALA A 18 25.58 -17.32 24.44
C ALA A 18 24.79 -17.60 23.15
N ALA A 19 24.93 -18.78 22.56
CA ALA A 19 24.12 -19.19 21.39
C ALA A 19 22.66 -19.53 21.76
N THR A 20 22.40 -19.94 23.01
CA THR A 20 21.05 -20.22 23.52
C THR A 20 20.35 -18.94 23.98
N ASP A 21 21.10 -17.98 24.54
CA ASP A 21 20.63 -16.64 24.90
C ASP A 21 20.41 -15.73 23.66
N ALA A 22 20.98 -16.11 22.51
CA ALA A 22 20.77 -15.44 21.22
C ALA A 22 19.57 -16.01 20.42
N LEU A 23 18.95 -17.09 20.90
CA LEU A 23 17.68 -17.57 20.34
C LEU A 23 16.55 -16.74 20.97
N PRO A 24 15.57 -16.29 20.17
CA PRO A 24 14.39 -15.62 20.71
C PRO A 24 13.76 -16.51 21.77
N SER A 25 13.40 -15.93 22.91
CA SER A 25 12.65 -16.64 23.94
C SER A 25 11.35 -17.19 23.35
N GLN A 26 10.81 -18.24 23.97
CA GLN A 26 9.55 -18.82 23.53
C GLN A 26 8.40 -17.79 23.57
N GLU A 27 8.47 -16.84 24.51
CA GLU A 27 7.54 -15.72 24.65
C GLU A 27 7.68 -14.73 23.48
N GLU A 28 8.92 -14.37 23.09
CA GLU A 28 9.18 -13.53 21.90
C GLU A 28 8.77 -14.22 20.59
N MET A 29 8.94 -15.55 20.48
CA MET A 29 8.43 -16.30 19.33
C MET A 29 6.89 -16.35 19.29
N GLU A 30 6.23 -16.50 20.44
CA GLU A 30 4.76 -16.48 20.53
C GLU A 30 4.20 -15.08 20.19
N GLU A 31 4.86 -14.00 20.64
CA GLU A 31 4.52 -12.63 20.26
C GLU A 31 4.72 -12.37 18.75
N LEU A 32 5.81 -12.85 18.16
CA LEU A 32 6.06 -12.75 16.72
C LEU A 32 5.02 -13.53 15.90
N VAL A 33 4.68 -14.75 16.31
CA VAL A 33 3.65 -15.57 15.64
C VAL A 33 2.28 -14.89 15.72
N GLU A 34 1.94 -14.32 16.87
CA GLU A 34 0.68 -13.61 17.06
C GLU A 34 0.62 -12.30 16.26
N ALA A 35 1.74 -11.55 16.18
CA ALA A 35 1.84 -10.36 15.35
C ALA A 35 1.71 -10.69 13.85
N VAL A 36 2.37 -11.75 13.37
CA VAL A 36 2.22 -12.25 11.99
C VAL A 36 0.78 -12.66 11.70
N ARG A 37 0.13 -13.38 12.62
CA ARG A 37 -1.27 -13.79 12.49
C ARG A 37 -2.21 -12.59 12.43
N GLN A 38 -2.03 -11.60 13.31
CA GLN A 38 -2.84 -10.38 13.31
C GLN A 38 -2.62 -9.54 12.04
N GLY A 39 -1.39 -9.50 11.51
CA GLY A 39 -1.07 -8.88 10.23
C GLY A 39 -1.80 -9.57 9.07
N GLN A 40 -1.73 -10.89 8.99
CA GLN A 40 -2.43 -11.69 7.98
C GLN A 40 -3.95 -11.55 8.06
N GLU A 41 -4.54 -11.59 9.27
CA GLU A 41 -5.99 -11.39 9.46
C GLU A 41 -6.46 -9.98 9.12
N ARG A 42 -5.58 -8.98 9.23
CA ARG A 42 -5.88 -7.62 8.81
C ARG A 42 -5.80 -7.49 7.30
N LEU A 43 -4.77 -8.05 6.66
CA LEU A 43 -4.61 -8.07 5.21
C LEU A 43 -5.74 -8.84 4.51
N GLU A 44 -6.17 -9.98 5.05
CA GLU A 44 -7.28 -10.75 4.49
C GLU A 44 -8.62 -10.02 4.63
N ARG A 45 -8.87 -9.38 5.79
CA ARG A 45 -10.03 -8.47 5.91
C ARG A 45 -9.91 -7.31 4.93
N SER A 46 -8.70 -6.82 4.70
CA SER A 46 -8.48 -5.74 3.76
C SER A 46 -8.78 -6.15 2.33
N ARG A 47 -8.36 -7.34 1.92
CA ARG A 47 -8.72 -7.92 0.64
C ARG A 47 -10.23 -8.12 0.50
N GLN A 48 -10.88 -8.71 1.48
CA GLN A 48 -12.34 -8.95 1.45
C GLN A 48 -13.14 -7.64 1.36
N HIS A 49 -12.76 -6.62 2.14
CA HIS A 49 -13.40 -5.31 2.06
C HIS A 49 -13.10 -4.61 0.73
N ALA A 50 -11.88 -4.73 0.19
CA ALA A 50 -11.56 -4.19 -1.11
C ALA A 50 -12.33 -4.91 -2.24
N GLU A 51 -12.48 -6.23 -2.17
CA GLU A 51 -13.29 -7.04 -3.10
C GLU A 51 -14.78 -6.69 -3.04
N GLU A 52 -15.30 -6.44 -1.85
CA GLU A 52 -16.70 -6.09 -1.61
C GLU A 52 -17.02 -4.65 -2.04
N TYR A 53 -16.08 -3.73 -1.86
CA TYR A 53 -16.35 -2.28 -1.97
C TYR A 53 -15.67 -1.60 -3.17
N ILE A 54 -14.61 -2.16 -3.74
CA ILE A 54 -13.96 -1.66 -4.96
C ILE A 54 -14.49 -2.46 -6.14
N ASN A 55 -15.74 -2.20 -6.53
CA ASN A 55 -16.28 -2.76 -7.74
C ASN A 55 -16.48 -1.61 -8.74
N LEU A 56 -15.43 -1.28 -9.49
CA LEU A 56 -15.51 -0.36 -10.62
C LEU A 56 -15.29 -1.18 -11.88
N GLY A 57 -16.22 -1.12 -12.84
CA GLY A 57 -15.92 -1.57 -14.19
C GLY A 57 -14.88 -0.67 -14.86
N PRO A 58 -14.26 -1.10 -15.97
CA PRO A 58 -13.29 -0.29 -16.68
C PRO A 58 -13.92 1.01 -17.20
N PRO A 59 -13.17 2.11 -17.33
CA PRO A 59 -13.73 3.42 -17.64
C PRO A 59 -14.46 3.52 -18.98
N TRP A 60 -14.21 2.64 -19.95
CA TRP A 60 -14.93 2.66 -21.24
C TRP A 60 -16.32 2.01 -21.19
N ASP A 61 -16.63 1.25 -20.15
CA ASP A 61 -17.93 0.60 -19.92
C ASP A 61 -18.55 1.02 -18.57
N TYR A 62 -18.00 2.07 -17.94
CA TYR A 62 -18.41 2.54 -16.62
C TYR A 62 -19.57 3.55 -16.71
N ASP A 63 -20.65 3.25 -15.99
CA ASP A 63 -21.74 4.20 -15.72
C ASP A 63 -21.81 4.43 -14.20
N PRO A 64 -21.57 5.66 -13.69
CA PRO A 64 -21.65 5.95 -12.27
C PRO A 64 -22.97 5.54 -11.62
N ALA A 65 -24.07 5.50 -12.38
CA ALA A 65 -25.38 5.12 -11.85
C ALA A 65 -25.48 3.62 -11.48
N ASP A 66 -24.62 2.78 -12.04
CA ASP A 66 -24.58 1.34 -11.75
C ASP A 66 -23.86 1.02 -10.44
N TYR A 67 -23.21 2.02 -9.83
CA TYR A 67 -22.38 1.87 -8.65
C TYR A 67 -22.81 2.86 -7.57
N SER A 68 -23.04 2.36 -6.37
CA SER A 68 -23.34 3.18 -5.21
C SER A 68 -22.54 2.61 -4.04
N PRO A 69 -21.57 3.37 -3.50
CA PRO A 69 -20.78 2.89 -2.39
C PRO A 69 -21.65 2.84 -1.14
N SER A 70 -21.47 1.81 -0.30
CA SER A 70 -22.13 1.75 1.00
C SER A 70 -21.48 2.72 1.98
N GLU A 71 -22.19 3.14 3.02
CA GLU A 71 -21.60 3.91 4.13
C GLU A 71 -20.40 3.17 4.76
N GLU A 72 -20.45 1.84 4.78
CA GLU A 72 -19.37 0.98 5.26
C GLU A 72 -18.13 1.03 4.35
N ALA A 73 -18.33 1.05 3.03
CA ALA A 73 -17.26 1.26 2.06
C ALA A 73 -16.56 2.60 2.28
N SER A 74 -17.35 3.68 2.38
CA SER A 74 -16.83 5.04 2.60
C SER A 74 -16.07 5.14 3.93
N PHE A 75 -16.64 4.60 5.01
CA PHE A 75 -15.99 4.57 6.32
C PHE A 75 -14.67 3.79 6.30
N THR A 76 -14.66 2.62 5.67
CA THR A 76 -13.49 1.75 5.62
C THR A 76 -12.37 2.38 4.81
N ALA A 77 -12.69 2.93 3.64
CA ALA A 77 -11.74 3.63 2.78
C ALA A 77 -11.08 4.83 3.50
N MET A 78 -11.89 5.66 4.16
CA MET A 78 -11.40 6.79 4.95
C MET A 78 -10.51 6.33 6.12
N LYS A 79 -10.95 5.31 6.86
CA LYS A 79 -10.19 4.76 7.98
C LYS A 79 -8.80 4.27 7.54
N TRP A 80 -8.73 3.50 6.46
CA TRP A 80 -7.43 2.99 6.00
C TRP A 80 -6.55 4.05 5.39
N THR A 81 -7.14 5.03 4.69
CA THR A 81 -6.37 6.17 4.21
C THR A 81 -5.73 6.91 5.38
N TYR A 82 -6.49 7.11 6.47
CA TYR A 82 -5.97 7.71 7.70
C TYR A 82 -4.86 6.86 8.34
N GLU A 83 -5.06 5.55 8.50
CA GLU A 83 -4.05 4.64 9.06
C GLU A 83 -2.78 4.60 8.19
N GLY A 84 -2.93 4.52 6.86
CA GLY A 84 -1.83 4.55 5.91
C GLY A 84 -1.04 5.86 5.98
N ARG A 85 -1.74 7.00 6.09
CA ARG A 85 -1.10 8.30 6.33
C ARG A 85 -0.26 8.31 7.60
N GLU A 86 -0.81 7.88 8.73
CA GLU A 86 -0.09 7.84 10.01
C GLU A 86 1.15 6.93 9.92
N TYR A 87 1.07 5.81 9.20
CA TYR A 87 2.23 4.96 8.95
C TYR A 87 3.33 5.67 8.18
N LEU A 88 3.00 6.40 7.13
CA LEU A 88 3.97 7.18 6.37
C LEU A 88 4.61 8.28 7.23
N GLU A 89 3.84 9.00 8.04
CA GLU A 89 4.37 10.02 8.97
C GLU A 89 5.31 9.42 10.02
N SER A 90 4.98 8.23 10.54
CA SER A 90 5.80 7.54 11.55
C SER A 90 7.20 7.15 11.06
N THR A 91 7.42 7.08 9.75
CA THR A 91 8.74 6.75 9.18
C THR A 91 9.79 7.82 9.48
N GLY A 92 9.36 9.09 9.64
CA GLY A 92 10.26 10.24 9.72
C GLY A 92 10.98 10.60 8.43
N ASP A 93 10.74 9.86 7.33
CA ASP A 93 11.30 10.17 6.01
C ASP A 93 10.66 11.46 5.47
N PRO A 94 11.45 12.47 5.04
CA PRO A 94 10.90 13.75 4.58
C PRO A 94 9.98 13.63 3.36
N ASN A 95 10.25 12.71 2.43
CA ASN A 95 9.45 12.52 1.23
C ASN A 95 8.12 11.84 1.58
N LEU A 96 8.17 10.76 2.39
CA LEU A 96 6.97 10.06 2.85
C LEU A 96 6.09 10.94 3.75
N THR A 97 6.70 11.74 4.63
CA THR A 97 5.98 12.73 5.46
C THR A 97 5.29 13.79 4.59
N THR A 98 5.95 14.24 3.51
CA THR A 98 5.35 15.19 2.56
C THR A 98 4.17 14.56 1.82
N ILE A 99 4.29 13.31 1.38
CA ILE A 99 3.19 12.58 0.75
C ILE A 99 2.03 12.41 1.74
N ALA A 100 2.31 12.10 3.00
CA ALA A 100 1.30 11.94 4.04
C ALA A 100 0.47 13.22 4.26
N GLY A 101 1.11 14.40 4.33
CA GLY A 101 0.38 15.67 4.41
C GLY A 101 -0.51 15.93 3.19
N ARG A 102 -0.11 15.49 2.00
CA ARG A 102 -0.94 15.57 0.78
C ARG A 102 -2.10 14.59 0.80
N ILE A 103 -1.93 13.41 1.42
CA ILE A 103 -3.02 12.44 1.64
C ILE A 103 -4.04 13.04 2.61
N GLU A 104 -3.61 13.71 3.68
CA GLU A 104 -4.50 14.42 4.61
C GLU A 104 -5.33 15.47 3.88
N GLU A 105 -4.68 16.40 3.17
CA GLU A 105 -5.36 17.46 2.43
C GLU A 105 -6.31 16.90 1.37
N GLY A 106 -5.89 15.85 0.66
CA GLY A 106 -6.70 15.19 -0.36
C GLY A 106 -7.95 14.52 0.23
N SER A 107 -7.80 13.81 1.36
CA SER A 107 -8.90 13.12 2.02
C SER A 107 -9.92 14.11 2.60
N THR A 108 -9.45 15.18 3.24
CA THR A 108 -10.31 16.25 3.75
C THR A 108 -11.05 16.97 2.62
N SER A 109 -10.33 17.34 1.55
CA SER A 109 -10.96 18.02 0.41
C SER A 109 -12.00 17.13 -0.27
N LEU A 110 -11.71 15.82 -0.42
CA LEU A 110 -12.68 14.87 -0.99
C LEU A 110 -13.94 14.78 -0.14
N ALA A 111 -13.81 14.66 1.18
CA ALA A 111 -14.97 14.60 2.08
C ALA A 111 -15.81 15.89 2.01
N GLU A 112 -15.17 17.05 2.03
CA GLU A 112 -15.84 18.36 1.93
C GLU A 112 -16.55 18.53 0.57
N GLU A 113 -15.92 18.12 -0.53
CA GLU A 113 -16.48 18.19 -1.88
C GLU A 113 -17.67 17.23 -2.08
N LEU A 114 -17.66 16.05 -1.44
CA LEU A 114 -18.77 15.09 -1.51
C LEU A 114 -19.99 15.53 -0.68
N ASP A 115 -19.76 16.24 0.43
CA ASP A 115 -20.84 16.76 1.28
C ASP A 115 -21.47 18.06 0.74
N ASP A 116 -20.80 18.76 -0.19
CA ASP A 116 -21.26 20.02 -0.76
C ASP A 116 -22.13 19.82 -2.01
N SER A 117 -23.43 20.08 -1.88
CA SER A 117 -24.39 19.99 -2.99
C SER A 117 -24.13 20.97 -4.15
N GLU A 118 -23.33 22.01 -3.93
CA GLU A 118 -22.94 22.96 -4.98
C GLU A 118 -21.67 22.52 -5.74
N THR A 119 -20.95 21.53 -5.23
CA THR A 119 -19.79 20.96 -5.88
C THR A 119 -20.23 19.92 -6.92
N GLU A 120 -19.94 20.17 -8.20
CA GLU A 120 -20.33 19.26 -9.27
C GLU A 120 -19.53 17.95 -9.24
N TYR A 121 -18.22 18.04 -8.94
CA TYR A 121 -17.33 16.89 -8.85
C TYR A 121 -16.17 17.17 -7.86
N PRO A 122 -15.62 16.16 -7.17
CA PRO A 122 -14.55 16.30 -6.19
C PRO A 122 -13.16 16.41 -6.84
N TYR A 123 -12.97 17.46 -7.65
CA TYR A 123 -11.75 17.63 -8.43
C TYR A 123 -10.50 17.75 -7.58
N LYS A 124 -10.55 18.53 -6.49
CA LYS A 124 -9.35 18.82 -5.69
C LYS A 124 -8.94 17.58 -4.90
N GLY A 125 -9.87 16.99 -4.16
CA GLY A 125 -9.62 15.82 -3.32
C GLY A 125 -9.09 14.65 -4.15
N LEU A 126 -9.77 14.35 -5.26
CA LEU A 126 -9.38 13.23 -6.11
C LEU A 126 -7.99 13.42 -6.74
N HIS A 127 -7.68 14.61 -7.26
CA HIS A 127 -6.36 14.87 -7.85
C HIS A 127 -5.23 14.80 -6.82
N LEU A 128 -5.45 15.33 -5.61
CA LEU A 128 -4.46 15.26 -4.53
C LEU A 128 -4.18 13.80 -4.16
N LEU A 129 -5.23 12.99 -3.97
CA LEU A 129 -5.09 11.58 -3.62
C LEU A 129 -4.44 10.76 -4.73
N LEU A 130 -4.87 10.91 -5.99
CA LEU A 130 -4.27 10.19 -7.13
C LEU A 130 -2.81 10.59 -7.38
N SER A 131 -2.45 11.84 -7.12
CA SER A 131 -1.07 12.30 -7.19
C SER A 131 -0.23 11.79 -6.02
N SER A 132 -0.79 11.70 -4.81
CA SER A 132 -0.13 11.07 -3.66
C SER A 132 0.10 9.58 -3.90
N LEU A 133 -0.90 8.87 -4.44
CA LEU A 133 -0.76 7.47 -4.87
C LEU A 133 0.39 7.32 -5.88
N ASP A 134 0.47 8.21 -6.87
CA ASP A 134 1.58 8.19 -7.84
C ASP A 134 2.94 8.44 -7.20
N GLY A 135 2.98 9.28 -6.17
CA GLY A 135 4.17 9.52 -5.34
C GLY A 135 4.61 8.26 -4.59
N LEU A 136 3.68 7.55 -3.97
CA LEU A 136 3.94 6.27 -3.29
C LEU A 136 4.48 5.21 -4.26
N ILE A 137 3.85 5.07 -5.44
CA ILE A 137 4.30 4.12 -6.45
C ILE A 137 5.69 4.49 -6.99
N THR A 138 5.96 5.79 -7.16
CA THR A 138 7.30 6.27 -7.56
C THR A 138 8.33 5.93 -6.49
N TRP A 139 8.00 6.12 -5.21
CA TRP A 139 8.87 5.72 -4.10
C TRP A 139 9.17 4.22 -4.12
N LEU A 140 8.17 3.37 -4.39
CA LEU A 140 8.39 1.92 -4.57
C LEU A 140 9.34 1.63 -5.72
N CYS A 141 9.19 2.29 -6.87
CA CYS A 141 10.09 2.11 -8.01
C CYS A 141 11.54 2.48 -7.65
N GLU A 142 11.76 3.61 -6.95
CA GLU A 142 13.09 4.05 -6.53
C GLU A 142 13.77 3.11 -5.53
N ASN A 143 12.96 2.34 -4.79
CA ASN A 143 13.42 1.45 -3.73
C ASN A 143 13.29 -0.04 -4.11
N ASP A 144 13.05 -0.33 -5.39
CA ASP A 144 13.04 -1.66 -5.96
C ASP A 144 14.35 -1.92 -6.74
N PRO A 145 15.16 -2.92 -6.34
CA PRO A 145 16.43 -3.20 -7.01
C PRO A 145 16.29 -3.73 -8.44
N ASP A 146 15.11 -4.22 -8.82
CA ASP A 146 14.86 -4.83 -10.14
C ASP A 146 14.24 -3.85 -11.14
N ILE A 147 13.99 -2.60 -10.74
CA ILE A 147 13.30 -1.61 -11.56
C ILE A 147 14.21 -0.42 -11.85
N ASP A 148 14.78 -0.42 -13.05
CA ASP A 148 15.47 0.76 -13.57
C ASP A 148 14.49 1.90 -13.92
N PRO A 149 14.90 3.17 -13.84
CA PRO A 149 14.12 4.26 -14.42
C PRO A 149 14.10 4.20 -15.95
N ASP A 150 13.05 4.75 -16.56
CA ASP A 150 12.98 4.88 -18.03
C ASP A 150 14.00 5.89 -18.55
N PHE A 151 14.17 6.99 -17.83
CA PHE A 151 15.21 8.01 -18.05
C PHE A 151 15.34 8.90 -16.80
N TYR A 152 16.28 9.84 -16.83
CA TYR A 152 16.40 10.89 -15.83
C TYR A 152 16.01 12.23 -16.46
N ASN A 153 15.21 13.03 -15.75
CA ASN A 153 14.85 14.36 -16.22
C ASN A 153 16.00 15.37 -16.11
N ASP A 154 15.81 16.59 -16.60
CA ASP A 154 16.83 17.66 -16.57
C ASP A 154 17.30 18.02 -15.14
N GLY A 155 16.49 17.72 -14.13
CA GLY A 155 16.84 17.88 -12.72
C GLY A 155 17.63 16.72 -12.13
N GLY A 156 17.91 15.68 -12.92
CA GLY A 156 18.60 14.47 -12.48
C GLY A 156 17.71 13.51 -11.66
N ASN A 157 16.40 13.71 -11.64
CA ASN A 157 15.49 12.80 -10.95
C ASN A 157 15.05 11.65 -11.88
N PRO A 158 14.95 10.42 -11.35
CA PRO A 158 14.48 9.29 -12.14
C PRO A 158 13.02 9.49 -12.58
N VAL A 159 12.69 9.01 -13.77
CA VAL A 159 11.34 9.04 -14.33
C VAL A 159 10.89 7.62 -14.64
N TYR A 160 9.69 7.28 -14.17
CA TYR A 160 9.04 5.99 -14.37
C TYR A 160 7.71 6.18 -15.10
N PHE A 161 7.56 5.53 -16.25
CA PHE A 161 6.32 5.48 -17.01
C PHE A 161 5.32 4.51 -16.40
N GLY A 162 4.06 4.61 -16.85
CA GLY A 162 2.95 3.80 -16.35
C GLY A 162 3.23 2.30 -16.34
N GLY A 163 3.90 1.76 -17.36
CA GLY A 163 4.25 0.34 -17.40
C GLY A 163 5.17 -0.09 -16.25
N ARG A 164 6.24 0.68 -15.97
CA ARG A 164 7.16 0.37 -14.86
C ARG A 164 6.50 0.53 -13.50
N LYS A 165 5.73 1.61 -13.34
CA LYS A 165 4.94 1.87 -12.13
C LYS A 165 3.96 0.75 -11.83
N LYS A 166 3.30 0.24 -12.88
CA LYS A 166 2.38 -0.89 -12.79
C LYS A 166 3.11 -2.15 -12.33
N CYS A 167 4.22 -2.52 -12.98
CA CYS A 167 5.03 -3.68 -12.60
C CYS A 167 5.55 -3.59 -11.16
N ALA A 168 6.03 -2.41 -10.73
CA ALA A 168 6.50 -2.19 -9.36
C ALA A 168 5.39 -2.46 -8.36
N LEU A 169 4.23 -1.83 -8.56
CA LEU A 169 3.12 -1.97 -7.64
C LEU A 169 2.61 -3.41 -7.59
N GLU A 170 2.52 -4.09 -8.75
CA GLU A 170 2.10 -5.49 -8.81
C GLU A 170 3.03 -6.41 -8.02
N LYS A 171 4.34 -6.28 -8.24
CA LYS A 171 5.36 -7.05 -7.51
C LYS A 171 5.22 -6.85 -6.00
N TRP A 172 5.16 -5.61 -5.54
CA TRP A 172 5.07 -5.33 -4.10
C TRP A 172 3.71 -5.73 -3.50
N TYR A 173 2.63 -5.69 -4.27
CA TYR A 173 1.33 -6.21 -3.83
C TYR A 173 1.34 -7.73 -3.71
N ASP A 174 1.98 -8.45 -4.62
CA ASP A 174 2.18 -9.89 -4.52
C ASP A 174 3.11 -10.24 -3.33
N GLU A 175 4.24 -9.56 -3.16
CA GLU A 175 5.20 -9.81 -2.06
C GLU A 175 4.60 -9.59 -0.66
N HIS A 176 3.66 -8.65 -0.53
CA HIS A 176 2.97 -8.34 0.72
C HIS A 176 1.55 -8.94 0.79
N ALA A 177 1.25 -9.92 -0.06
CA ALA A 177 -0.01 -10.68 -0.09
C ALA A 177 -1.29 -9.81 -0.18
N ILE A 178 -1.20 -8.62 -0.77
CA ILE A 178 -2.34 -7.73 -1.03
C ILE A 178 -3.25 -8.33 -2.09
N PHE A 179 -2.67 -8.96 -3.11
CA PHE A 179 -3.41 -9.72 -4.10
C PHE A 179 -3.80 -11.14 -3.67
N GLY A 180 -3.51 -11.55 -2.43
CA GLY A 180 -3.80 -12.89 -1.91
C GLY A 180 -2.56 -13.67 -1.49
N VAL A 181 -2.79 -14.78 -0.78
CA VAL A 181 -1.77 -15.79 -0.44
C VAL A 181 -1.78 -16.82 -1.56
N GLU A 182 -0.62 -17.36 -1.94
CA GLU A 182 -0.32 -18.18 -3.15
C GLU A 182 -1.35 -19.28 -3.59
N ASP A 183 -2.37 -19.61 -2.80
CA ASP A 183 -3.42 -20.60 -3.10
C ASP A 183 -4.80 -20.02 -3.50
N ASP A 184 -5.04 -18.71 -3.32
CA ASP A 184 -6.25 -17.99 -3.75
C ASP A 184 -5.73 -16.83 -4.62
N GLU A 185 -5.53 -17.08 -5.93
CA GLU A 185 -4.79 -16.19 -6.86
C GLU A 185 -5.35 -14.75 -6.99
N GLY A 186 -6.41 -14.42 -6.23
CA GLY A 186 -6.96 -13.08 -6.06
C GLY A 186 -7.31 -12.39 -7.37
N GLU A 187 -7.59 -13.18 -8.41
CA GLU A 187 -7.83 -12.70 -9.77
C GLU A 187 -8.95 -11.66 -9.80
N SER A 188 -9.96 -11.80 -8.93
CA SER A 188 -11.05 -10.84 -8.80
C SER A 188 -10.54 -9.47 -8.33
N PHE A 189 -9.72 -9.43 -7.29
CA PHE A 189 -9.16 -8.18 -6.79
C PHE A 189 -8.13 -7.59 -7.76
N LYS A 190 -7.31 -8.43 -8.42
CA LYS A 190 -6.41 -7.99 -9.50
C LYS A 190 -7.17 -7.30 -10.63
N GLN A 191 -8.33 -7.84 -11.03
CA GLN A 191 -9.17 -7.24 -12.06
C GLN A 191 -9.74 -5.88 -11.61
N GLN A 192 -10.28 -5.79 -10.39
CA GLN A 192 -10.79 -4.53 -9.83
C GLN A 192 -9.69 -3.47 -9.70
N TRP A 193 -8.48 -3.88 -9.33
CA TRP A 193 -7.31 -3.02 -9.33
C TRP A 193 -6.93 -2.55 -10.74
N ASP A 194 -6.99 -3.41 -11.75
CA ASP A 194 -6.70 -3.03 -13.14
C ASP A 194 -7.74 -2.03 -13.68
N ASP A 195 -9.01 -2.24 -13.36
CA ASP A 195 -10.09 -1.33 -13.73
C ASP A 195 -9.89 0.05 -13.09
N PHE A 196 -9.56 0.09 -11.78
CA PHE A 196 -9.17 1.33 -11.11
C PHE A 196 -7.93 1.98 -11.72
N TRP A 197 -6.89 1.20 -12.05
CA TRP A 197 -5.67 1.70 -12.68
C TRP A 197 -5.99 2.47 -13.98
N ASN A 198 -6.93 1.96 -14.76
CA ASN A 198 -7.39 2.60 -15.98
C ASN A 198 -8.18 3.90 -15.71
N HIS A 199 -9.04 3.93 -14.68
CA HIS A 199 -9.71 5.16 -14.24
C HIS A 199 -8.72 6.25 -13.85
N ARG A 200 -7.77 5.89 -12.98
CA ARG A 200 -6.65 6.75 -12.57
C ARG A 200 -5.88 7.28 -13.79
N HIS A 201 -5.55 6.41 -14.74
CA HIS A 201 -4.81 6.79 -15.94
C HIS A 201 -5.57 7.86 -16.74
N ARG A 202 -6.88 7.67 -16.96
CA ARG A 202 -7.70 8.64 -17.69
C ARG A 202 -7.73 10.01 -17.01
N ILE A 203 -7.90 10.05 -15.69
CA ILE A 203 -7.89 11.29 -14.90
C ILE A 203 -6.54 12.00 -15.03
N MET A 204 -5.44 11.31 -14.73
CA MET A 204 -4.09 11.89 -14.74
C MET A 204 -3.63 12.37 -16.12
N HIS A 205 -4.20 11.82 -17.19
CA HIS A 205 -3.94 12.25 -18.57
C HIS A 205 -4.96 13.25 -19.13
N GLY A 206 -5.94 13.69 -18.33
CA GLY A 206 -6.95 14.67 -18.75
C GLY A 206 -7.86 14.15 -19.86
N SER A 207 -8.20 12.86 -19.83
CA SER A 207 -9.08 12.25 -20.83
C SER A 207 -10.49 12.88 -20.75
N PRO A 208 -11.14 13.21 -21.88
CA PRO A 208 -12.46 13.86 -21.88
C PRO A 208 -13.58 13.01 -21.26
N ASP A 209 -13.36 11.71 -21.11
CA ASP A 209 -14.26 10.72 -20.55
C ASP A 209 -13.74 10.18 -19.20
N ALA A 210 -12.91 10.96 -18.50
CA ALA A 210 -12.51 10.65 -17.14
C ALA A 210 -13.66 10.91 -16.15
N TYR A 211 -13.83 10.02 -15.19
CA TYR A 211 -14.89 10.08 -14.18
C TYR A 211 -14.36 10.69 -12.87
N TYR A 212 -15.09 11.68 -12.36
CA TYR A 212 -14.81 12.33 -11.08
C TYR A 212 -16.03 12.17 -10.18
N ASP A 213 -16.29 10.96 -9.72
CA ASP A 213 -17.46 10.65 -8.88
C ASP A 213 -17.06 9.98 -7.56
N GLU A 214 -18.05 9.81 -6.68
CA GLU A 214 -17.88 9.24 -5.34
C GLU A 214 -17.26 7.84 -5.38
N ASN A 215 -17.66 6.97 -6.32
CA ASN A 215 -17.15 5.61 -6.39
C ASN A 215 -15.65 5.60 -6.72
N VAL A 216 -15.24 6.44 -7.69
CA VAL A 216 -13.81 6.60 -8.03
C VAL A 216 -13.04 7.22 -6.86
N GLY A 217 -13.65 8.15 -6.13
CA GLY A 217 -13.09 8.72 -4.90
C GLY A 217 -12.83 7.68 -3.81
N ILE A 218 -13.80 6.83 -3.53
CA ILE A 218 -13.69 5.78 -2.51
C ILE A 218 -12.69 4.71 -2.92
N ALA A 219 -12.69 4.28 -4.18
CA ALA A 219 -11.66 3.38 -4.69
C ALA A 219 -10.26 4.01 -4.54
N THR A 220 -10.12 5.30 -4.86
CA THR A 220 -8.84 6.01 -4.70
C THR A 220 -8.36 5.99 -3.25
N LEU A 221 -9.23 6.28 -2.28
CA LEU A 221 -8.92 6.20 -0.85
C LEU A 221 -8.42 4.79 -0.47
N PHE A 222 -9.13 3.74 -0.90
CA PHE A 222 -8.71 2.37 -0.68
C PHE A 222 -7.29 2.10 -1.20
N PHE A 223 -7.00 2.43 -2.45
CA PHE A 223 -5.69 2.17 -3.05
C PHE A 223 -4.58 3.04 -2.44
N VAL A 224 -4.88 4.26 -1.99
CA VAL A 224 -3.94 5.06 -1.21
C VAL A 224 -3.60 4.35 0.11
N GLY A 225 -4.60 3.89 0.87
CA GLY A 225 -4.39 3.17 2.12
C GLY A 225 -3.57 1.89 1.95
N LEU A 226 -3.93 1.06 0.97
CA LEU A 226 -3.20 -0.18 0.66
C LEU A 226 -1.76 0.09 0.23
N THR A 227 -1.55 1.05 -0.68
CA THR A 227 -0.20 1.37 -1.15
C THR A 227 0.66 1.99 -0.05
N ALA A 228 0.09 2.81 0.82
CA ALA A 228 0.80 3.38 1.96
C ALA A 228 1.28 2.29 2.93
N HIS A 229 0.46 1.26 3.16
CA HIS A 229 0.86 0.11 3.96
C HIS A 229 2.04 -0.65 3.34
N VAL A 230 1.97 -0.95 2.04
CA VAL A 230 3.07 -1.61 1.30
C VAL A 230 4.36 -0.79 1.33
N VAL A 231 4.26 0.53 1.15
CA VAL A 231 5.40 1.45 1.28
C VAL A 231 6.01 1.39 2.67
N LYS A 232 5.19 1.35 3.74
CA LYS A 232 5.68 1.23 5.12
C LYS A 232 6.44 -0.07 5.35
N GLU A 233 5.88 -1.20 4.91
CA GLU A 233 6.53 -2.50 5.04
C GLU A 233 7.88 -2.53 4.33
N ARG A 234 7.93 -1.99 3.10
CA ARG A 234 9.18 -1.85 2.36
C ARG A 234 10.18 -0.92 3.05
N TYR A 235 9.70 0.21 3.58
CA TYR A 235 10.56 1.12 4.34
C TYR A 235 11.20 0.42 5.54
N ASP A 236 10.44 -0.38 6.28
CA ASP A 236 10.96 -1.11 7.43
C ASP A 236 12.00 -2.15 7.02
N GLN A 237 11.77 -2.89 5.93
CA GLN A 237 12.75 -3.86 5.40
C GLN A 237 14.10 -3.20 5.04
N LEU A 238 14.07 -1.95 4.56
CA LEU A 238 15.28 -1.22 4.16
C LEU A 238 16.06 -0.65 5.35
N ASN A 239 15.42 -0.53 6.52
CA ASN A 239 15.97 0.13 7.71
C ASN A 239 16.17 -0.83 8.91
N GLN A 240 16.08 -2.14 8.67
CA GLN A 240 16.49 -3.23 9.59
C GLN A 240 17.96 -3.59 9.37
#